data_AF-U7LHA1-F1
#
_entry.id   AF-U7LHA1-F1
#
_cell.length_a   1.000
_cell.length_b   1.000
_cell.length_c   1.000
_cell.angle_alpha   90.00
_cell.angle_beta   90.00
_cell.angle_gamma   90.00
#
_symmetry.space_group_name_H-M   'P 1'
#
loop_
_entity.id
_entity.type
_entity.pdbx_description
1 polymer ?
#
loop_
_entity_poly.entity_id
_entity_poly.type
_entity_poly.pdbx_seq_one_letter_code
_entity_poly.pdbx_strand_id
1 'polypeptide(L)'
;MNTMRTFIGGISDMFKDSTTGTGLDAVSQAPVSARVAENLVDAGLTPATTKDVAESFAFVVGHAPDELEMLDVEAFLLDFDWLQ
;
A
#
# COMPACT_ATOMS: atom_id res chain seq x y z
N MET A 1 -19.14 2.22 10.33
CA MET A 1 -18.16 3.34 10.35
C MET A 1 -17.05 3.12 11.41
N ASN A 2 -16.54 1.89 11.58
CA ASN A 2 -15.43 1.59 12.50
C ASN A 2 -14.16 1.12 11.79
N THR A 3 -14.27 0.55 10.58
CA THR A 3 -13.16 -0.02 9.82
C THR A 3 -12.10 1.01 9.40
N MET A 4 -12.52 2.21 8.99
CA MET A 4 -11.60 3.27 8.55
C MET A 4 -10.68 3.80 9.66
N ARG A 5 -11.12 3.78 10.93
CA ARG A 5 -10.27 4.23 12.05
C ARG A 5 -9.21 3.19 12.42
N THR A 6 -9.55 1.91 12.31
CA THR A 6 -8.60 0.82 12.50
C THR A 6 -7.53 0.81 11.40
N PHE A 7 -7.93 1.12 10.16
CA PHE A 7 -7.01 1.21 9.01
C PHE A 7 -5.95 2.31 9.20
N ILE A 8 -6.37 3.53 9.53
CA ILE A 8 -5.44 4.65 9.80
C ILE A 8 -4.54 4.35 11.01
N GLY A 9 -5.06 3.63 12.01
CA GLY A 9 -4.27 3.20 13.17
C GLY A 9 -3.16 2.19 12.80
N GLY A 10 -3.51 1.13 12.07
CA GLY A 10 -2.55 0.09 11.68
C GLY A 10 -1.46 0.60 10.74
N ILE A 11 -1.83 1.43 9.75
CA ILE A 11 -0.88 2.13 8.87
C ILE A 11 0.03 3.03 9.70
N SER A 12 -0.53 3.87 10.59
CA SER A 12 0.26 4.78 11.41
C SER A 12 1.24 4.07 12.36
N ASP A 13 0.91 2.87 12.86
CA ASP A 13 1.78 2.12 13.74
C ASP A 13 2.91 1.40 12.98
N MET A 14 2.67 0.93 11.75
CA MET A 14 3.73 0.41 10.87
C MET A 14 4.76 1.49 10.48
N PHE A 15 4.34 2.76 10.31
CA PHE A 15 5.27 3.86 9.99
C PHE A 15 6.07 4.39 11.18
N LYS A 16 5.61 4.17 12.42
CA LYS A 16 6.37 4.58 13.61
C LYS A 16 7.62 3.73 13.83
N ASP A 17 7.62 2.46 13.44
CA ASP A 17 8.77 1.58 13.65
C ASP A 17 9.91 1.79 12.65
N SER A 18 9.71 2.56 11.57
CA SER A 18 10.77 2.92 10.61
C SER A 18 11.64 4.11 11.06
N THR A 19 11.83 4.27 12.37
CA THR A 19 12.60 5.39 12.94
C THR A 19 14.10 5.07 12.98
N THR A 20 14.74 5.09 11.81
CA THR A 20 16.19 5.32 11.72
C THR A 20 16.48 6.52 10.82
N GLY A 21 16.76 7.66 11.46
CA GLY A 21 17.70 8.64 10.93
C GLY A 21 17.14 9.85 10.17
N THR A 22 16.93 10.95 10.90
CA THR A 22 17.11 12.36 10.45
C THR A 22 16.58 12.74 9.06
N GLY A 23 15.36 13.30 9.00
CA GLY A 23 14.87 13.93 7.79
C GLY A 23 13.49 14.56 7.96
N LEU A 24 13.42 15.69 8.66
CA LEU A 24 12.22 16.56 8.66
C LEU A 24 11.89 17.12 7.24
N ASP A 25 12.65 16.73 6.22
CA ASP A 25 12.49 17.07 4.79
C ASP A 25 11.98 15.89 3.94
N ALA A 26 11.84 14.69 4.53
CA ALA A 26 11.06 13.62 3.92
C ALA A 26 9.60 13.88 4.29
N VAL A 27 8.92 14.77 3.55
CA VAL A 27 7.45 14.79 3.51
C VAL A 27 7.04 13.38 3.11
N SER A 28 6.73 12.55 4.11
CA SER A 28 6.74 11.10 3.98
C SER A 28 5.62 10.70 3.03
N GLN A 29 5.98 10.51 1.76
CA GLN A 29 5.13 9.77 0.85
C GLN A 29 4.93 8.42 1.50
N ALA A 30 3.67 8.02 1.71
CA ALA A 30 3.38 6.65 2.08
C ALA A 30 4.07 5.72 1.07
N PRO A 31 4.63 4.59 1.52
CA PRO A 31 5.28 3.63 0.63
C PRO A 31 4.31 3.22 -0.46
N VAL A 32 4.87 2.89 -1.62
CA VAL A 32 4.10 2.59 -2.83
C VAL A 32 3.05 1.51 -2.55
N SER A 33 3.39 0.46 -1.82
CA SER A 33 2.48 -0.60 -1.38
C SER A 33 1.24 -0.06 -0.65
N ALA A 34 1.41 0.85 0.31
CA ALA A 34 0.29 1.46 1.04
C ALA A 34 -0.58 2.34 0.13
N ARG A 35 0.03 3.11 -0.79
CA ARG A 35 -0.72 3.95 -1.75
C ARG A 35 -1.50 3.12 -2.76
N VAL A 36 -0.93 1.99 -3.19
CA VAL A 36 -1.59 1.04 -4.10
C VAL A 36 -2.75 0.34 -3.38
N ALA A 37 -2.55 -0.07 -2.12
CA ALA A 37 -3.61 -0.62 -1.29
C ALA A 37 -4.76 0.37 -1.05
N GLU A 38 -4.46 1.64 -0.78
CA GLU A 38 -5.46 2.71 -0.65
C GLU A 38 -6.28 2.85 -1.94
N ASN A 39 -5.62 2.92 -3.10
CA ASN A 39 -6.32 3.02 -4.38
C ASN A 39 -7.21 1.79 -4.67
N LEU A 40 -6.76 0.58 -4.30
CA LEU A 40 -7.56 -0.65 -4.43
C LEU A 40 -8.80 -0.65 -3.53
N VAL A 41 -8.67 -0.16 -2.29
CA VAL A 41 -9.79 -0.03 -1.35
C VAL A 41 -10.79 1.00 -1.86
N ASP A 42 -10.33 2.15 -2.32
CA ASP A 42 -11.19 3.21 -2.87
C ASP A 42 -11.92 2.75 -4.14
N ALA A 43 -11.28 1.91 -4.94
CA ALA A 43 -11.89 1.28 -6.12
C ALA A 43 -12.84 0.11 -5.78
N GLY A 44 -12.91 -0.33 -4.53
CA GLY A 44 -13.70 -1.49 -4.12
C GLY A 44 -13.20 -2.82 -4.69
N LEU A 45 -11.89 -2.90 -4.99
CA LEU A 45 -11.23 -4.05 -5.59
C LEU A 45 -10.52 -4.93 -4.55
N THR A 46 -10.95 -4.92 -3.30
CA THR A 46 -10.42 -5.80 -2.25
C THR A 46 -11.42 -6.93 -1.96
N PRO A 47 -11.03 -8.22 -2.02
CA PRO A 47 -9.70 -8.74 -2.37
C PRO A 47 -9.31 -8.47 -3.83
N ALA A 48 -8.07 -8.08 -4.05
CA ALA A 48 -7.51 -7.73 -5.35
C ALA A 48 -6.90 -8.94 -6.03
N THR A 49 -7.00 -9.03 -7.35
CA THR A 49 -6.19 -9.95 -8.15
C THR A 49 -4.82 -9.35 -8.45
N THR A 50 -3.83 -10.16 -8.80
CA THR A 50 -2.53 -9.71 -9.35
C THR A 50 -2.70 -8.68 -10.47
N LYS A 51 -3.74 -8.82 -11.30
CA LYS A 51 -4.02 -7.84 -12.36
C LYS A 51 -4.46 -6.49 -11.79
N ASP A 52 -5.36 -6.49 -10.81
CA ASP A 52 -5.84 -5.26 -10.17
C ASP A 52 -4.69 -4.53 -9.47
N VAL A 53 -3.78 -5.29 -8.83
CA VAL A 53 -2.58 -4.75 -8.21
C VAL A 53 -1.67 -4.09 -9.24
N ALA A 54 -1.41 -4.73 -10.38
CA ALA A 54 -0.55 -4.17 -11.42
C ALA A 54 -1.16 -2.90 -12.06
N GLU A 55 -2.47 -2.89 -12.29
CA GLU A 55 -3.19 -1.72 -12.83
C GLU A 55 -3.20 -0.55 -11.82
N SER A 56 -3.45 -0.85 -10.55
CA SER A 56 -3.42 0.13 -9.45
C SER A 56 -2.01 0.69 -9.24
N PHE A 57 -0.98 -0.16 -9.30
CA PHE A 57 0.43 0.27 -9.25
C PHE A 57 0.75 1.23 -10.39
N ALA A 58 0.42 0.87 -11.63
CA ALA A 58 0.69 1.71 -12.79
C ALA A 58 -0.03 3.06 -12.70
N PHE A 59 -1.24 3.09 -12.15
CA PHE A 59 -1.97 4.31 -11.90
C PHE A 59 -1.30 5.21 -10.83
N VAL A 60 -0.83 4.61 -9.73
CA VAL A 60 -0.24 5.34 -8.58
C VAL A 60 1.18 5.84 -8.85
N VAL A 61 1.99 5.05 -9.57
CA VAL A 61 3.43 5.27 -9.76
C VAL A 61 3.74 5.85 -11.14
N GLY A 62 2.90 5.58 -12.15
CA GLY A 62 3.06 6.07 -13.51
C GLY A 62 3.84 5.15 -14.45
N HIS A 63 4.20 3.95 -14.01
CA HIS A 63 4.75 2.87 -14.83
C HIS A 63 4.27 1.50 -14.35
N ALA A 64 4.31 0.49 -15.22
CA ALA A 64 4.03 -0.88 -14.81
C ALA A 64 5.08 -1.35 -13.78
N PRO A 65 4.68 -2.13 -12.75
CA PRO A 65 5.62 -2.64 -11.76
C PRO A 65 6.62 -3.60 -12.40
N ASP A 66 7.85 -3.59 -11.89
CA ASP A 66 8.78 -4.71 -12.06
C ASP A 66 8.46 -5.88 -11.13
N GLU A 67 9.21 -6.98 -11.23
CA GLU A 67 8.98 -8.20 -10.45
C GLU A 67 9.13 -7.99 -8.94
N LEU A 68 10.09 -7.17 -8.50
CA LEU A 68 10.33 -6.92 -7.08
C LEU A 68 9.29 -5.94 -6.51
N GLU A 69 8.94 -4.92 -7.28
CA GLU A 69 7.89 -3.97 -6.92
C GLU A 69 6.55 -4.66 -6.80
N MET A 70 6.23 -5.56 -7.74
CA MET A 70 5.01 -6.35 -7.69
C MET A 70 4.97 -7.22 -6.44
N LEU A 71 6.08 -7.91 -6.13
CA LEU A 71 6.18 -8.80 -4.98
C LEU A 71 6.05 -8.04 -3.65
N ASP A 72 6.62 -6.84 -3.55
CA ASP A 72 6.50 -5.99 -2.36
C ASP A 72 5.04 -5.58 -2.09
N VAL A 73 4.31 -5.18 -3.14
CA VAL A 73 2.90 -4.80 -3.00
C VAL A 73 2.01 -6.01 -2.72
N GLU A 74 2.21 -7.13 -3.42
CA GLU A 74 1.42 -8.35 -3.18
C GLU A 74 1.65 -8.91 -1.78
N ALA A 75 2.90 -8.92 -1.29
CA ALA A 75 3.22 -9.34 0.08
C ALA A 75 2.51 -8.45 1.10
N PHE A 76 2.54 -7.12 0.89
CA PHE A 76 1.82 -6.18 1.75
C PHE A 76 0.31 -6.45 1.77
N LEU A 77 -0.30 -6.74 0.62
CA LEU A 77 -1.74 -7.03 0.55
C LEU A 77 -2.11 -8.38 1.19
N LEU A 78 -1.24 -9.39 1.09
CA LEU A 78 -1.42 -10.68 1.76
C LEU A 78 -1.47 -10.55 3.28
N ASP A 79 -0.69 -9.65 3.88
CA ASP A 79 -0.72 -9.39 5.34
C ASP A 79 -2.09 -8.93 5.84
N PHE A 80 -2.96 -8.42 4.95
CA PHE A 80 -4.33 -7.99 5.25
C PHE A 80 -5.40 -8.95 4.73
N ASP A 81 -5.03 -10.10 4.15
CA ASP A 81 -5.93 -11.00 3.40
C ASP A 81 -6.64 -10.28 2.23
N TRP A 82 -5.96 -9.32 1.59
CA TRP A 82 -6.50 -8.48 0.52
C TRP A 82 -6.07 -8.89 -0.89
N LEU A 83 -5.38 -10.02 -1.02
CA LEU A 83 -4.98 -10.60 -2.30
C LEU A 83 -5.69 -11.94 -2.52
N GLN A 84 -6.17 -12.20 -3.75
CA GLN A 84 -6.90 -13.41 -4.15
C GLN A 84 -6.19 -14.19 -5.26
#